data_AF-A0A855ISF1-F1
#
_entry.id   AF-A0A855ISF1-F1
#
_cell.length_a   1.000
_cell.length_b   1.000
_cell.length_c   1.000
_cell.angle_alpha   90.00
_cell.angle_beta   90.00
_cell.angle_gamma   90.00
#
_symmetry.space_group_name_H-M   'P 1'
#
loop_
_entity.id
_entity.type
_entity.pdbx_description
1 polymer ?
#
loop_
_entity_poly.entity_id
_entity_poly.type
_entity_poly.pdbx_seq_one_letter_code
_entity_poly.pdbx_strand_id
1 'polypeptide(L)'
;MKKQFNPTKEKPWYCFDGDQKEYFATEELALTAANEAIQYYLDEFWDEQVTSVQVGKVTHITKQIEVRKRPDDSEIDEEGCDRNSEYWGDCDYKCNYVPAPISQAQEGVNHVN
;
A
#
# COMPACT_ATOMS: atom_id res chain seq x y z
N MET A 1 -22.56 -2.98 -3.19
CA MET A 1 -21.36 -3.66 -2.65
C MET A 1 -20.39 -2.58 -2.16
N LYS A 2 -19.66 -2.77 -1.05
CA LYS A 2 -18.73 -1.73 -0.56
C LYS A 2 -17.45 -1.75 -1.40
N LYS A 3 -17.05 -0.60 -1.95
CA LYS A 3 -15.78 -0.44 -2.70
C LYS A 3 -14.59 -0.76 -1.80
N GLN A 4 -13.54 -1.32 -2.38
CA GLN A 4 -12.29 -1.66 -1.69
C GLN A 4 -11.12 -0.90 -2.33
N PHE A 5 -10.42 -0.09 -1.53
CA PHE A 5 -9.36 0.81 -2.00
C PHE A 5 -7.95 0.37 -1.62
N ASN A 6 -7.80 -0.80 -0.98
CA ASN A 6 -6.52 -1.40 -0.65
C ASN A 6 -6.44 -2.83 -1.18
N PRO A 7 -5.30 -3.27 -1.72
CA PRO A 7 -5.14 -4.63 -2.21
C PRO A 7 -5.10 -5.63 -1.04
N THR A 8 -5.61 -6.83 -1.29
CA THR A 8 -5.53 -7.98 -0.37
C THR A 8 -5.10 -9.22 -1.15
N LYS A 9 -4.71 -10.31 -0.47
CA LYS A 9 -4.45 -11.57 -1.18
C LYS A 9 -5.70 -12.09 -1.91
N GLU A 10 -6.89 -11.85 -1.37
CA GLU A 10 -8.17 -12.23 -1.97
C GLU A 10 -8.62 -11.28 -3.07
N LYS A 11 -8.17 -10.02 -3.05
CA LYS A 11 -8.45 -9.01 -4.08
C LYS A 11 -7.17 -8.28 -4.54
N PRO A 12 -6.33 -8.93 -5.34
CA PRO A 12 -5.07 -8.36 -5.80
C PRO A 12 -5.21 -7.56 -7.10
N TRP A 13 -6.31 -7.74 -7.85
CA TRP A 13 -6.53 -7.06 -9.12
C TRP A 13 -7.12 -5.67 -8.86
N TYR A 14 -6.76 -4.68 -9.68
CA TYR A 14 -7.33 -3.34 -9.60
C TYR A 14 -7.79 -2.84 -10.95
N CYS A 15 -8.82 -1.99 -10.92
CA CYS A 15 -9.12 -1.02 -11.96
C CYS A 15 -8.75 0.36 -11.42
N PHE A 16 -7.90 1.10 -12.13
CA PHE A 16 -7.71 2.53 -11.94
C PHE A 16 -8.60 3.24 -12.95
N ASP A 17 -9.57 4.02 -12.48
CA ASP A 17 -10.53 4.71 -13.35
C ASP A 17 -9.98 6.03 -13.91
N GLY A 18 -8.81 6.49 -13.47
CA GLY A 18 -8.28 7.82 -13.80
C GLY A 18 -8.13 8.71 -12.56
N ASP A 19 -8.84 8.38 -11.48
CA ASP A 19 -8.78 9.07 -10.19
C ASP A 19 -8.38 8.12 -9.04
N GLN A 20 -9.05 6.97 -8.94
CA GLN A 20 -8.90 6.04 -7.83
C GLN A 20 -8.73 4.58 -8.29
N LYS A 21 -8.13 3.75 -7.42
CA LYS A 21 -8.03 2.30 -7.62
C LYS A 21 -9.11 1.58 -6.83
N GLU A 22 -9.92 0.78 -7.51
CA GLU A 22 -10.80 -0.21 -6.88
C GLU A 22 -10.23 -1.62 -7.05
N TYR A 23 -10.31 -2.44 -6.00
CA TYR A 23 -9.70 -3.77 -5.96
C TYR A 23 -10.71 -4.93 -6.02
N PHE A 24 -10.39 -5.93 -6.84
CA PHE A 24 -11.24 -7.05 -7.23
C PHE A 24 -10.55 -8.40 -7.04
N ALA A 25 -11.36 -9.46 -6.89
CA ALA A 25 -10.88 -10.82 -6.68
C ALA A 25 -10.19 -11.42 -7.91
N THR A 26 -10.66 -11.05 -9.09
CA THR A 26 -10.25 -11.65 -10.37
C THR A 26 -9.97 -10.56 -11.39
N GLU A 27 -9.16 -10.88 -12.41
CA GLU A 27 -8.91 -10.02 -13.56
C GLU A 27 -10.21 -9.66 -14.29
N GLU A 28 -11.11 -10.64 -14.48
CA GLU A 28 -12.40 -10.44 -15.17
C GLU A 28 -13.22 -9.33 -14.53
N LEU A 29 -13.43 -9.38 -13.21
CA LEU A 29 -14.12 -8.31 -12.48
C LEU A 29 -13.45 -6.93 -12.60
N ALA A 30 -12.11 -6.87 -12.61
CA ALA A 30 -11.39 -5.62 -12.82
C ALA A 30 -11.57 -5.08 -14.26
N LEU A 31 -11.59 -5.96 -15.25
CA LEU A 31 -11.88 -5.62 -16.65
C LEU A 31 -13.33 -5.17 -16.83
N THR A 32 -14.30 -5.78 -16.14
CA THR A 32 -15.69 -5.30 -16.13
C THR A 32 -15.76 -3.87 -15.63
N ALA A 33 -15.12 -3.56 -14.49
CA ALA A 33 -15.08 -2.21 -13.95
C ALA A 33 -14.38 -1.22 -14.88
N ALA A 34 -13.31 -1.63 -15.56
CA ALA A 34 -12.63 -0.79 -16.55
C ALA A 34 -13.53 -0.47 -17.76
N ASN A 35 -14.28 -1.44 -18.25
CA ASN A 35 -15.25 -1.21 -19.33
C ASN A 35 -16.37 -0.26 -18.88
N GLU A 36 -16.87 -0.40 -17.66
CA GLU A 36 -17.85 0.53 -17.08
C GLU A 36 -17.28 1.96 -16.98
N ALA A 37 -16.03 2.11 -16.53
CA ALA A 37 -15.35 3.41 -16.50
C ALA A 37 -15.18 4.01 -17.90
N ILE A 38 -14.78 3.20 -18.88
CA ILE A 38 -14.66 3.64 -20.28
C ILE A 38 -16.02 4.13 -20.81
N GLN A 39 -17.10 3.37 -20.59
CA GLN A 39 -18.43 3.80 -21.04
C GLN A 39 -18.85 5.12 -20.37
N TYR A 40 -18.59 5.28 -19.08
CA TYR A 40 -18.87 6.51 -18.35
C TYR A 40 -18.18 7.74 -18.98
N TYR A 41 -16.91 7.60 -19.38
CA TYR A 41 -16.17 8.67 -20.06
C TYR A 41 -16.53 8.88 -21.54
N LEU A 42 -17.35 8.01 -22.13
CA LEU A 42 -17.75 8.11 -23.55
C LEU A 42 -19.22 8.47 -23.74
N ASP A 43 -20.05 8.44 -22.68
CA ASP A 43 -21.51 8.60 -22.79
C ASP A 43 -21.96 10.05 -23.07
N GLU A 44 -21.50 11.04 -22.29
CA GLU A 44 -21.96 12.44 -22.46
C GLU A 44 -21.01 13.33 -23.27
N PHE A 45 -19.70 13.16 -23.12
CA PHE A 45 -18.65 13.80 -23.92
C PHE A 45 -17.44 12.88 -23.94
N TRP A 46 -16.63 12.93 -25.00
CA TRP A 46 -15.32 12.28 -24.96
C TRP A 46 -14.44 12.99 -23.91
N ASP A 47 -14.11 12.27 -22.84
CA ASP A 47 -13.14 12.72 -21.84
C ASP A 47 -11.78 12.06 -22.09
N GLU A 48 -10.72 12.87 -22.21
CA GLU A 48 -9.34 12.39 -22.39
C GLU A 48 -8.89 11.47 -21.25
N GLN A 49 -9.51 11.55 -20.07
CA GLN A 49 -9.27 10.67 -18.93
C GLN A 49 -9.52 9.18 -19.24
N VAL A 50 -10.29 8.84 -20.29
CA VAL A 50 -10.47 7.45 -20.73
C VAL A 50 -9.13 6.75 -21.02
N THR A 51 -8.11 7.51 -21.44
CA THR A 51 -6.76 6.98 -21.71
C THR A 51 -5.98 6.62 -20.46
N SER A 52 -6.43 7.08 -19.29
CA SER A 52 -5.83 6.79 -18.00
C SER A 52 -6.39 5.54 -17.34
N VAL A 53 -7.45 4.93 -17.90
CA VAL A 53 -8.03 3.67 -17.38
C VAL A 53 -7.01 2.54 -17.48
N GLN A 54 -6.72 1.89 -16.35
CA GLN A 54 -5.74 0.81 -16.27
C GLN A 54 -6.26 -0.36 -15.45
N VAL A 55 -5.96 -1.57 -15.90
CA VAL A 55 -6.13 -2.79 -15.11
C VAL A 55 -4.76 -3.36 -14.76
N GLY A 56 -4.59 -3.78 -13.52
CA GLY A 56 -3.35 -4.41 -13.08
C GLY A 56 -3.53 -5.34 -11.90
N LYS A 57 -2.45 -6.04 -11.55
CA LYS A 57 -2.40 -6.96 -10.41
C LYS A 57 -1.28 -6.56 -9.46
N VAL A 58 -1.63 -6.38 -8.19
CA VAL A 58 -0.65 -6.19 -7.11
C VAL A 58 -0.07 -7.54 -6.73
N THR A 59 1.23 -7.72 -6.91
CA THR A 59 1.96 -8.93 -6.54
C THR A 59 2.70 -8.78 -5.21
N HIS A 60 3.17 -7.57 -4.92
CA HIS A 60 3.94 -7.23 -3.73
C HIS A 60 3.44 -5.94 -3.12
N ILE A 61 3.47 -5.86 -1.80
CA ILE A 61 3.29 -4.61 -1.05
C ILE A 61 4.43 -4.46 -0.05
N THR A 62 4.77 -3.22 0.27
CA THR A 62 5.87 -2.94 1.19
C THR A 62 5.55 -3.42 2.60
N LYS A 63 6.51 -4.06 3.27
CA LYS A 63 6.43 -4.51 4.65
C LYS A 63 7.59 -3.93 5.47
N GLN A 64 7.30 -3.51 6.70
CA GLN A 64 8.32 -3.16 7.69
C GLN A 64 9.10 -4.41 8.11
N ILE A 65 10.42 -4.29 8.13
CA ILE A 65 11.33 -5.33 8.61
C ILE A 65 12.35 -4.70 9.56
N GLU A 66 13.01 -5.56 10.35
CA GLU A 66 14.12 -5.14 11.21
C GLU A 66 13.75 -3.98 12.14
N VAL A 67 12.53 -4.04 12.70
CA VAL A 67 12.04 -3.02 13.64
C VAL A 67 12.89 -3.06 14.90
N ARG A 68 13.58 -1.95 15.18
CA ARG A 68 14.37 -1.73 16.39
C ARG A 68 13.72 -0.61 17.18
N LYS A 69 13.37 -0.89 18.43
CA LYS A 69 12.90 0.14 19.36
C LYS A 69 14.06 1.00 19.80
N ARG A 70 13.78 2.27 20.09
CA ARG A 70 14.72 3.16 20.74
C ARG A 70 15.16 2.53 22.08
N PRO A 71 16.48 2.46 22.35
CA PRO A 71 16.98 2.11 23.66
C PRO A 71 16.47 3.06 24.76
N ASP A 72 16.58 2.64 26.02
CA ASP A 72 16.28 3.52 27.15
C ASP A 72 17.19 4.75 27.15
N ASP A 73 16.70 5.89 27.66
CA ASP A 73 17.47 7.14 27.71
C ASP A 73 18.81 6.99 28.45
N SER A 74 18.93 6.03 29.36
CA SER A 74 20.22 5.71 30.02
C SER A 74 21.29 5.13 29.10
N GLU A 75 20.89 4.68 27.89
CA GLU A 75 21.77 4.13 26.86
C GLU A 75 21.95 5.09 25.68
N ILE A 76 21.40 6.30 25.77
CA ILE A 76 21.53 7.38 24.80
C ILE A 76 22.47 8.43 25.38
N ASP A 77 23.47 8.86 24.60
CA ASP A 77 24.40 9.90 25.01
C ASP A 77 23.83 11.33 24.86
N GLU A 78 24.61 12.33 25.27
CA GLU A 78 24.22 13.75 25.21
C GLU A 78 24.00 14.25 23.78
N GLU A 79 24.55 13.56 22.78
CA GLU A 79 24.36 13.86 21.36
C GLU A 79 23.13 13.14 20.77
N GLY A 80 22.41 12.35 21.56
CA GLY A 80 21.24 11.60 21.12
C GLY A 80 21.58 10.31 20.37
N CYS A 81 22.78 9.78 20.54
CA CYS A 81 23.26 8.55 19.90
C CYS A 81 23.23 7.35 20.85
N ASP A 82 23.00 6.16 20.31
CA ASP A 82 23.15 4.91 21.07
C ASP A 82 24.60 4.39 21.10
N ARG A 83 24.81 3.22 21.72
CA ARG A 83 26.12 2.55 21.82
C ARG A 83 26.77 2.17 20.48
N ASN A 84 26.01 2.17 19.38
CA ASN A 84 26.51 1.90 18.04
C ASN A 84 26.75 3.21 17.26
N SER A 85 26.74 4.37 17.95
CA SER A 85 26.83 5.70 17.35
C SER A 85 25.68 6.00 16.39
N GLU A 86 24.54 5.35 16.57
CA GLU A 86 23.35 5.63 15.78
C GLU A 86 22.53 6.74 16.44
N TYR A 87 22.35 7.86 15.74
CA TYR A 87 21.55 8.99 16.24
C TYR A 87 20.05 8.68 16.20
N TRP A 88 19.36 8.77 17.33
CA TRP A 88 17.94 8.43 17.44
C TRP A 88 16.98 9.63 17.38
N GLY A 89 17.45 10.86 17.63
CA GLY A 89 16.60 12.06 17.61
C GLY A 89 15.37 11.91 18.50
N ASP A 90 14.17 12.12 17.96
CA ASP A 90 12.88 11.89 18.63
C ASP A 90 12.19 10.59 18.16
N CYS A 91 12.91 9.70 17.47
CA CYS A 91 12.31 8.46 16.96
C CYS A 91 12.17 7.41 18.07
N ASP A 92 10.95 6.88 18.23
CA ASP A 92 10.65 5.75 19.14
C ASP A 92 11.08 4.38 18.59
N TYR A 93 11.19 4.29 17.26
CA TYR A 93 11.66 3.09 16.57
C TYR A 93 12.26 3.46 15.21
N LYS A 94 13.11 2.57 14.71
CA LYS A 94 13.62 2.60 13.34
C LYS A 94 13.35 1.24 12.70
N CYS A 95 13.15 1.24 11.39
CA CYS A 95 12.92 0.01 10.63
C CYS A 95 13.38 0.18 9.18
N ASN A 96 13.53 -0.96 8.50
CA ASN A 96 13.73 -1.03 7.07
C ASN A 96 12.43 -1.46 6.38
N TYR A 97 12.40 -1.36 5.06
CA TYR A 97 11.25 -1.73 4.25
C TYR A 97 11.68 -2.58 3.06
N VAL A 98 10.90 -3.63 2.78
CA VAL A 98 11.09 -4.50 1.61
C VAL A 98 9.76 -4.78 0.92
N PRO A 99 9.75 -5.00 -0.41
CA PRO A 99 8.57 -5.54 -1.09
C PRO A 99 8.36 -6.98 -0.64
N ALA A 100 7.22 -7.25 0.01
CA ALA A 100 6.81 -8.60 0.39
C ALA A 100 5.66 -9.05 -0.51
N PRO A 101 5.57 -10.35 -0.86
CA PRO A 101 4.42 -10.88 -1.56
C PRO A 101 3.12 -10.49 -0.84
N ILE A 102 2.10 -10.10 -1.59
CA ILE A 102 0.83 -9.64 -1.02
C ILE A 102 0.17 -10.68 -0.10
N SER A 103 0.45 -11.97 -0.33
CA SER A 103 0.01 -13.08 0.52
C SER A 103 0.59 -13.05 1.93
N GLN A 104 1.76 -12.44 2.14
CA GLN A 104 2.51 -12.44 3.42
C GLN A 104 2.48 -11.09 4.14
N ALA A 105 2.08 -10.04 3.45
CA ALA A 105 2.16 -8.68 3.98
C ALA A 105 0.98 -8.31 4.89
N GLN A 106 -0.12 -9.07 4.87
CA GLN A 106 -1.29 -8.82 5.71
C GLN A 106 -1.22 -9.48 7.09
N GLU A 107 -0.24 -10.35 7.33
CA GLU A 107 -0.06 -11.04 8.63
C GLU A 107 0.64 -10.17 9.69
N GLY A 108 1.07 -8.94 9.34
CA GLY A 108 1.89 -8.08 10.19
C GLY A 108 1.19 -6.89 10.86
N VAL A 109 -0.08 -6.60 10.53
CA VAL A 109 -0.83 -5.50 11.15
C VAL A 109 -1.78 -6.08 12.20
N ASN A 110 -1.22 -6.66 13.26
CA ASN A 110 -1.98 -6.83 14.49
C ASN A 110 -2.11 -5.43 15.10
N HIS A 111 -3.28 -4.82 14.89
CA HIS A 111 -3.72 -3.67 15.67
C HIS A 111 -3.52 -3.99 17.16
N VAL A 112 -2.57 -3.30 17.78
CA VAL A 112 -2.59 -3.12 19.24
C VAL A 112 -3.83 -2.28 19.53
N ASN A 113 -4.82 -2.92 20.16
CA ASN A 113 -6.00 -2.27 20.74
C ASN A 113 -5.60 -1.29 21.83
#